data_AF-A0A3D5BP05-F1
#
_entry.id   AF-A0A3D5BP05-F1
#
_cell.length_a   1.000
_cell.length_b   1.000
_cell.length_c   1.000
_cell.angle_alpha   90.00
_cell.angle_beta   90.00
_cell.angle_gamma   90.00
#
_symmetry.space_group_name_H-M   'P 1'
#
loop_
_entity.id
_entity.type
_entity.pdbx_description
1 polymer ?
#
loop_
_entity_poly.entity_id
_entity_poly.type
_entity_poly.pdbx_seq_one_letter_code
_entity_poly.pdbx_strand_id
1 'polypeptide(L)'
;MSELPGHYLGSVANYAADTPWDLEYSLTLDAHGHYRFYSRNPEGLVRLRHAGTSGRAFAQFAVQNGFDVDDLQRDLRYIDSGFAADFTSFMDQRNTRA
;
A
#
# COMPACT_ATOMS: atom_id res chain seq x y z
N MET A 1 -16.69 -15.89 2.67
CA MET A 1 -15.53 -15.00 2.87
C MET A 1 -15.69 -13.83 1.92
N SER A 2 -15.64 -12.59 2.39
CA SER A 2 -15.72 -11.43 1.51
C SER A 2 -14.40 -11.26 0.75
N GLU A 3 -14.47 -11.18 -0.57
CA GLU A 3 -13.31 -10.91 -1.41
C GLU A 3 -12.76 -9.51 -1.12
N LEU A 4 -11.44 -9.39 -1.06
CA LEU A 4 -10.78 -8.09 -0.93
C LEU A 4 -10.90 -7.35 -2.28
N PRO A 5 -11.28 -6.06 -2.27
CA PRO A 5 -11.42 -5.31 -3.50
C PRO A 5 -10.06 -4.97 -4.13
N GLY A 6 -9.97 -5.09 -5.45
CA GLY A 6 -8.79 -4.68 -6.22
C GLY A 6 -7.68 -5.72 -6.24
N HIS A 7 -6.45 -5.22 -6.33
CA HIS A 7 -5.26 -6.04 -6.42
C HIS A 7 -4.83 -6.49 -5.03
N TYR A 8 -4.72 -7.80 -4.85
CA TYR A 8 -4.25 -8.40 -3.62
C TYR A 8 -2.75 -8.17 -3.44
N LEU A 9 -2.37 -7.62 -2.29
CA LEU A 9 -0.98 -7.32 -1.91
C LEU A 9 -0.43 -8.31 -0.88
N GLY A 10 -1.22 -9.30 -0.45
CA GLY A 10 -0.77 -10.25 0.57
C GLY A 10 -0.69 -9.67 1.98
N SER A 11 0.02 -10.40 2.84
CA SER A 11 0.41 -9.95 4.17
C SER A 11 1.67 -9.11 4.08
N VAL A 12 1.52 -7.85 3.65
CA VAL A 12 2.62 -6.88 3.65
C VAL A 12 3.09 -6.68 5.08
N ALA A 13 4.39 -6.83 5.33
CA ALA A 13 4.95 -6.59 6.66
C ALA A 13 4.72 -5.12 7.09
N ASN A 14 4.26 -4.95 8.32
CA ASN A 14 4.05 -3.65 8.95
C ASN A 14 4.73 -3.66 10.33
N TYR A 15 5.72 -2.80 10.49
CA TYR A 15 6.54 -2.70 11.70
C TYR A 15 6.02 -1.65 12.70
N ALA A 16 4.81 -1.10 12.51
CA ALA A 16 4.19 -0.23 13.50
C ALA A 16 3.67 -1.04 14.70
N ALA A 17 3.88 -0.50 15.91
CA ALA A 17 3.68 -1.21 17.17
C ALA A 17 2.24 -1.72 17.43
N ASP A 18 1.23 -1.22 16.72
CA ASP A 18 -0.19 -1.49 16.97
C ASP A 18 -0.93 -2.13 15.76
N THR A 19 -0.20 -2.66 14.77
CA THR A 19 -0.81 -3.33 13.62
C THR A 19 -0.85 -4.84 13.84
N PRO A 20 -2.02 -5.51 13.74
CA PRO A 20 -2.09 -6.96 13.81
C PRO A 20 -1.28 -7.60 12.69
N TRP A 21 -0.46 -8.61 13.02
CA TRP A 21 0.43 -9.30 12.09
C TRP A 21 -0.32 -10.16 11.04
N ASP A 22 -1.59 -10.50 11.30
CA ASP A 22 -2.42 -11.37 10.47
C ASP A 22 -3.35 -10.60 9.51
N LEU A 23 -3.00 -9.38 9.12
CA LEU A 23 -3.79 -8.60 8.15
C LEU A 23 -3.37 -8.93 6.71
N GLU A 24 -4.37 -9.05 5.85
CA GLU A 24 -4.20 -9.09 4.40
C GLU A 24 -4.51 -7.73 3.81
N TYR A 25 -3.76 -7.31 2.79
CA TYR A 25 -3.91 -5.99 2.19
C TYR A 25 -4.31 -6.08 0.72
N SER A 26 -4.97 -5.03 0.25
CA SER A 26 -5.29 -4.86 -1.17
C SER A 26 -5.36 -3.39 -1.55
N LEU A 27 -5.21 -3.13 -2.85
CA LEU A 27 -5.20 -1.79 -3.41
C LEU A 27 -6.05 -1.74 -4.68
N THR A 28 -6.95 -0.77 -4.74
CA THR A 28 -7.68 -0.42 -5.97
C THR A 28 -7.11 0.87 -6.53
N LEU A 29 -7.10 0.97 -7.87
CA LEU A 29 -6.77 2.18 -8.61
C LEU A 29 -7.90 2.53 -9.58
N ASP A 30 -8.22 3.81 -9.69
CA ASP A 30 -9.08 4.30 -10.77
C ASP A 30 -8.26 4.74 -12.00
N ALA A 31 -8.95 5.10 -13.08
CA ALA A 31 -8.34 5.55 -14.32
C ALA A 31 -7.52 6.87 -14.20
N HIS A 32 -7.66 7.60 -13.09
CA HIS A 32 -6.92 8.82 -12.80
C HIS A 32 -5.74 8.57 -11.85
N GLY A 33 -5.48 7.32 -11.45
CA GLY A 33 -4.42 6.97 -10.52
C GLY A 33 -4.77 7.23 -9.05
N HIS A 34 -6.03 7.51 -8.72
CA HIS A 34 -6.47 7.57 -7.33
C HIS A 34 -6.56 6.17 -6.76
N TYR A 35 -6.06 6.00 -5.53
CA TYR A 35 -6.01 4.70 -4.87
C TYR A 35 -6.90 4.64 -3.63
N ARG A 36 -7.37 3.43 -3.35
CA ARG A 36 -7.92 3.06 -2.03
C ARG A 36 -7.21 1.80 -1.55
N PHE A 37 -6.69 1.87 -0.33
CA PHE A 37 -5.91 0.81 0.32
C PHE A 37 -6.73 0.19 1.45
N TYR A 38 -6.89 -1.12 1.40
CA TYR A 38 -7.76 -1.87 2.31
C TYR A 38 -6.97 -2.91 3.10
N SER A 39 -7.49 -3.27 4.27
CA SER A 39 -7.05 -4.43 5.05
C SER A 39 -8.21 -5.38 5.30
N ARG A 40 -7.95 -6.67 5.37
CA ARG A 40 -8.87 -7.71 5.87
C ARG A 40 -8.25 -8.38 7.09
N ASN A 41 -9.05 -8.54 8.14
CA ASN A 41 -8.66 -9.31 9.33
C ASN A 41 -9.00 -10.81 9.16
N PRO A 42 -8.52 -11.70 10.05
CA PRO A 42 -8.83 -13.13 9.99
C PRO A 42 -10.33 -13.46 10.08
N GLU A 43 -11.15 -12.57 10.65
CA GLU A 43 -12.60 -12.70 10.72
C GLU A 43 -13.31 -12.32 9.40
N GLY A 44 -12.54 -11.86 8.40
CA GLY A 44 -13.05 -11.44 7.10
C GLY A 44 -13.58 -10.01 7.05
N LEU A 45 -13.39 -9.21 8.10
CA LEU A 45 -13.78 -7.80 8.14
C LEU A 45 -12.84 -6.96 7.29
N VAL A 46 -13.39 -6.32 6.25
CA VAL A 46 -12.66 -5.41 5.36
C VAL A 46 -12.78 -3.98 5.87
N ARG A 47 -11.65 -3.26 5.95
CA ARG A 47 -11.58 -1.85 6.33
C ARG A 47 -10.76 -1.06 5.33
N LEU A 48 -11.25 0.14 4.98
CA LEU A 48 -10.45 1.14 4.26
C LEU A 48 -9.42 1.73 5.23
N ARG A 49 -8.13 1.61 4.90
CA ARG A 49 -7.01 2.13 5.70
C ARG A 49 -6.57 3.50 5.23
N HIS A 50 -6.55 3.73 3.92
CA HIS A 50 -6.17 5.00 3.35
C HIS A 50 -6.73 5.18 1.94
N ALA A 51 -6.88 6.43 1.51
CA ALA A 51 -7.19 6.79 0.13
C ALA A 51 -6.38 8.02 -0.26
N GLY A 52 -5.94 8.08 -1.51
CA GLY A 52 -5.12 9.19 -2.00
C GLY A 52 -5.09 9.26 -3.51
N THR A 53 -4.32 10.21 -4.03
CA THR A 53 -4.40 10.59 -5.45
C THR A 53 -3.16 10.22 -6.27
N SER A 54 -2.15 9.60 -5.67
CA SER A 54 -0.90 9.28 -6.36
C SER A 54 -0.08 8.22 -5.61
N GLY A 55 0.89 7.63 -6.31
CA GLY A 55 1.87 6.72 -5.71
C GLY A 55 2.73 7.39 -4.65
N ARG A 56 3.02 8.68 -4.82
CA ARG A 56 3.72 9.49 -3.82
C ARG A 56 2.95 9.57 -2.50
N ALA A 57 1.64 9.85 -2.56
CA ALA A 57 0.81 9.91 -1.37
C ALA A 57 0.73 8.55 -0.67
N PHE A 58 0.75 7.45 -1.43
CA PHE A 58 0.82 6.10 -0.87
C PHE A 58 2.17 5.80 -0.21
N ALA A 59 3.28 6.19 -0.82
CA ALA A 59 4.62 6.04 -0.23
C ALA A 59 4.74 6.80 1.09
N GLN A 60 4.21 8.02 1.17
CA GLN A 60 4.15 8.79 2.41
C GLN A 60 3.38 8.06 3.51
N PHE A 61 2.19 7.54 3.18
CA PHE A 61 1.39 6.75 4.12
C PHE A 61 2.14 5.48 4.56
N ALA A 62 2.74 4.74 3.62
CA ALA A 62 3.46 3.50 3.87
C ALA A 62 4.61 3.73 4.88
N VAL A 63 5.43 4.75 4.65
CA VAL A 63 6.54 5.11 5.54
C VAL A 63 6.05 5.55 6.92
N GLN A 64 5.03 6.41 6.99
CA GLN A 64 4.48 6.90 8.26
C GLN A 64 3.89 5.77 9.12
N ASN A 65 3.41 4.71 8.47
CA ASN A 65 2.77 3.57 9.14
C ASN A 65 3.67 2.33 9.19
N GLY A 66 4.98 2.48 8.92
CA GLY A 66 5.97 1.43 9.07
C GLY A 66 5.80 0.22 8.14
N PHE A 67 5.19 0.39 6.97
CA PHE A 67 5.08 -0.70 6.00
C PHE A 67 6.42 -1.00 5.33
N ASP A 68 6.62 -2.26 4.97
CA ASP A 68 7.74 -2.69 4.14
C ASP A 68 7.60 -2.14 2.72
N VAL A 69 8.42 -1.15 2.42
CA VAL A 69 8.36 -0.38 1.17
C VAL A 69 8.90 -1.16 -0.02
N ASP A 70 9.80 -2.10 0.19
CA ASP A 70 10.41 -2.90 -0.88
C ASP A 70 9.41 -3.92 -1.43
N ASP A 71 8.68 -4.60 -0.53
CA ASP A 71 7.58 -5.49 -0.91
C ASP A 71 6.46 -4.73 -1.62
N LEU A 72 6.04 -3.58 -1.07
CA LEU A 72 5.04 -2.72 -1.72
C LEU A 72 5.51 -2.27 -3.10
N GLN A 73 6.76 -1.83 -3.26
CA GLN A 73 7.26 -1.37 -4.55
C GLN A 73 7.26 -2.48 -5.59
N ARG A 74 7.63 -3.71 -5.21
CA ARG A 74 7.59 -4.88 -6.12
C ARG A 74 6.17 -5.10 -6.62
N ASP A 75 5.19 -5.11 -5.72
CA ASP A 75 3.81 -5.46 -6.06
C ASP A 75 3.12 -4.35 -6.86
N LEU A 76 3.36 -3.08 -6.51
CA LEU A 76 2.80 -1.93 -7.23
C LEU A 76 3.24 -1.88 -8.69
N ARG A 77 4.46 -2.32 -9.03
CA ARG A 77 4.95 -2.38 -10.42
C ARG A 77 4.11 -3.30 -11.30
N TYR A 78 3.49 -4.33 -10.73
CA TYR A 78 2.59 -5.23 -11.46
C TYR A 78 1.17 -4.68 -11.61
N ILE A 79 0.79 -3.71 -10.77
CA ILE A 79 -0.54 -3.10 -10.78
C ILE A 79 -0.58 -1.95 -11.78
N ASP A 80 0.27 -0.95 -11.58
CA ASP A 80 0.36 0.23 -12.45
C ASP A 80 1.78 0.83 -12.40
N SER A 81 2.44 0.88 -13.55
CA SER A 81 3.83 1.35 -13.64
C SER A 81 4.00 2.83 -13.35
N GLY A 82 3.00 3.67 -13.66
CA GLY A 82 3.05 5.11 -13.40
C GLY A 82 2.93 5.41 -11.92
N PHE A 83 1.97 4.78 -11.25
CA PHE A 83 1.79 4.82 -9.81
C PHE A 83 3.04 4.30 -9.08
N ALA A 84 3.62 3.19 -9.53
CA ALA A 84 4.84 2.64 -8.96
C ALA A 84 6.06 3.56 -9.17
N ALA A 85 6.13 4.28 -10.29
CA ALA A 85 7.19 5.27 -10.53
C ALA A 85 7.10 6.45 -9.55
N ASP A 86 5.89 6.99 -9.32
CA ASP A 86 5.66 8.04 -8.32
C ASP A 86 6.05 7.59 -6.91
N PHE A 87 5.69 6.36 -6.54
CA PHE A 87 6.06 5.75 -5.27
C PHE A 87 7.58 5.65 -5.13
N THR A 88 8.26 5.12 -6.15
CA THR A 88 9.71 4.92 -6.19
C THR A 88 10.45 6.26 -6.09
N SER A 89 10.04 7.27 -6.86
CA SER A 89 10.70 8.58 -6.86
C SER A 89 10.65 9.24 -5.48
N PHE A 90 9.56 9.08 -4.73
CA PHE A 90 9.49 9.55 -3.35
C PHE A 90 10.49 8.84 -2.43
N MET A 91 10.59 7.52 -2.54
CA MET A 91 11.51 6.72 -1.72
C MET A 91 12.98 7.06 -2.00
N ASP A 92 13.35 7.22 -3.27
CA ASP A 92 14.70 7.62 -3.67
C ASP A 92 15.06 9.02 -3.12
N GLN A 93 14.14 9.99 -3.22
CA GLN A 93 14.35 11.33 -2.67
C GLN A 93 14.52 11.34 -1.15
N ARG A 94 13.77 10.49 -0.44
CA ARG A 94 13.89 10.33 1.01
C ARG A 94 15.24 9.74 1.39
N ASN A 95 15.64 8.66 0.74
CA ASN A 95 16.89 7.95 1.05
C ASN A 95 18.14 8.76 0.67
N THR A 96 18.06 9.61 -0.36
CA THR A 96 19.15 10.52 -0.73
C THR A 96 19.33 11.68 0.27
N ARG A 97 18.31 11.95 1.09
CA ARG A 97 18.30 13.03 2.10
C ARG A 97 18.46 12.52 3.54
N ALA A 98 18.52 11.21 3.74
CA ALA A 98 18.76 10.56 5.03
C ALA A 98 20.26 10.34 5.25
#